data_AF-A0A497DMJ4-F1
#
_entry.id   AF-A0A497DMJ4-F1
#
_cell.length_a   1.000
_cell.length_b   1.000
_cell.length_c   1.000
_cell.angle_alpha   90.00
_cell.angle_beta   90.00
_cell.angle_gamma   90.00
#
_symmetry.space_group_name_H-M   'P 1'
#
loop_
_entity.id
_entity.type
_entity.pdbx_description
1 polymer ?
#
loop_
_entity_poly.entity_id
_entity_poly.type
_entity_poly.pdbx_seq_one_letter_code
_entity_poly.pdbx_strand_id
1 'polypeptide(L)'
;MIFILTVTGCYAQKNTDEQDDNSVLNFYQQYSAFTDPGEYAYLYAYLPDSLPELCSLIKSQFIHPYGELNEYREQIPKERWNEMFRYPCVKSILEGLVSYDSSGLTRKRKPEDRLVLGCQQNAILLASILKYRGIPARVRCGHVTYLIPDFHTSHTICEVWNEDENRWMLVDPSTDKIDFSHEKFDFSYDAWLQMQNGEIDPNQYGIPRRYSGFVSIVGKVNTDLASVLGTEYPINQYAPMLEYAFENDDQLTAEHIETLNNISELMKSLDADNISKLREIYSSTPEIQITKSFE
;
A
#
# COMPACT_ATOMS: atom_id res chain seq x y z
N MET A 1 2.42 -49.61 44.87
CA MET A 1 3.03 -49.29 43.57
C MET A 1 1.92 -49.27 42.55
N ILE A 2 1.56 -48.11 42.02
CA ILE A 2 1.00 -47.81 40.69
C ILE A 2 0.78 -46.28 40.71
N PHE A 3 1.66 -45.56 40.04
CA PHE A 3 1.54 -44.14 39.76
C PHE A 3 0.67 -43.98 38.52
N ILE A 4 -0.40 -43.20 38.60
CA ILE A 4 -1.15 -42.74 37.43
C ILE A 4 -0.66 -41.34 37.12
N LEU A 5 0.18 -41.21 36.10
CA LEU A 5 0.51 -39.93 35.46
C LEU A 5 -0.64 -39.56 34.53
N THR A 6 -1.38 -38.51 34.86
CA THR A 6 -2.26 -37.82 33.91
C THR A 6 -1.41 -36.83 33.11
N VAL A 7 -1.20 -37.15 31.83
CA VAL A 7 -0.68 -36.19 30.84
C VAL A 7 -1.87 -35.36 30.35
N THR A 8 -2.00 -34.14 30.82
CA THR A 8 -2.84 -33.12 30.19
C THR A 8 -2.14 -32.61 28.94
N GLY A 9 -2.62 -33.03 27.77
CA GLY A 9 -2.16 -32.54 26.47
C GLY A 9 -2.79 -31.18 26.13
N CYS A 10 -1.96 -30.23 25.72
CA CYS A 10 -2.35 -29.02 25.02
C CYS A 10 -3.10 -29.37 23.73
N TYR A 11 -4.37 -29.00 23.61
CA TYR A 11 -5.15 -29.16 22.37
C TYR A 11 -6.02 -27.94 22.01
N ALA A 12 -5.75 -26.76 22.59
CA ALA A 12 -6.66 -25.61 22.48
C ALA A 12 -6.12 -24.38 21.73
N GLN A 13 -4.83 -24.29 21.39
CA GLN A 13 -4.25 -23.09 20.75
C GLN A 13 -4.20 -23.17 19.21
N LYS A 14 -4.03 -24.36 18.64
CA LYS A 14 -3.80 -24.50 17.19
C LYS A 14 -5.02 -24.17 16.34
N ASN A 15 -6.23 -24.43 16.85
CA ASN A 15 -7.48 -24.16 16.14
C ASN A 15 -7.88 -22.68 16.13
N THR A 16 -7.50 -21.90 17.15
CA THR A 16 -7.78 -20.47 17.19
C THR A 16 -6.84 -19.71 16.28
N ASP A 17 -5.55 -20.00 16.31
CA ASP A 17 -4.54 -19.31 15.49
C ASP A 17 -4.79 -19.56 13.98
N GLU A 18 -5.08 -20.80 13.59
CA GLU A 18 -5.42 -21.13 12.18
C GLU A 18 -6.76 -20.50 11.75
N GLN A 19 -7.71 -20.34 12.65
CA GLN A 19 -9.01 -19.71 12.35
C GLN A 19 -8.88 -18.18 12.22
N ASP A 20 -8.04 -17.58 13.05
CA ASP A 20 -7.73 -16.15 13.04
C ASP A 20 -6.90 -15.78 11.80
N ASP A 21 -5.89 -16.57 11.44
CA ASP A 21 -5.13 -16.39 10.19
C ASP A 21 -6.03 -16.47 8.96
N ASN A 22 -6.92 -17.47 8.89
CA ASN A 22 -7.90 -17.58 7.81
C ASN A 22 -8.84 -16.35 7.77
N SER A 23 -9.18 -15.77 8.92
CA SER A 23 -9.99 -14.55 8.97
C SER A 23 -9.27 -13.34 8.38
N VAL A 24 -7.96 -13.23 8.61
CA VAL A 24 -7.11 -12.16 8.06
C VAL A 24 -6.93 -12.31 6.56
N LEU A 25 -6.66 -13.52 6.07
CA LEU A 25 -6.56 -13.78 4.63
C LEU A 25 -7.89 -13.49 3.91
N ASN A 26 -9.02 -13.92 4.49
CA ASN A 26 -10.34 -13.63 3.96
C ASN A 26 -10.62 -12.12 3.90
N PHE A 27 -10.19 -11.36 4.92
CA PHE A 27 -10.30 -9.90 4.92
C PHE A 27 -9.53 -9.28 3.75
N TYR A 28 -8.30 -9.72 3.49
CA TYR A 28 -7.47 -9.22 2.39
C TYR A 28 -7.83 -9.77 1.00
N GLN A 29 -8.78 -10.70 0.91
CA GLN A 29 -9.44 -11.05 -0.36
C GLN A 29 -10.58 -10.07 -0.73
N GLN A 30 -11.13 -9.33 0.23
CA GLN A 30 -12.26 -8.44 -0.04
C GLN A 30 -11.81 -7.16 -0.74
N TYR A 31 -12.64 -6.69 -1.68
CA TYR A 31 -12.46 -5.36 -2.26
C TYR A 31 -12.75 -4.27 -1.23
N SER A 32 -11.97 -3.20 -1.32
CA SER A 32 -12.25 -1.90 -0.74
C SER A 32 -12.93 -1.00 -1.78
N ALA A 33 -13.39 0.18 -1.37
CA ALA A 33 -13.88 1.21 -2.30
C ALA A 33 -12.84 1.64 -3.36
N PHE A 34 -11.54 1.43 -3.10
CA PHE A 34 -10.45 1.79 -4.00
C PHE A 34 -10.00 0.63 -4.90
N THR A 35 -10.21 -0.61 -4.48
CA THR A 35 -9.80 -1.81 -5.22
C THR A 35 -10.96 -2.50 -5.95
N ASP A 36 -12.22 -2.11 -5.72
CA ASP A 36 -13.36 -2.66 -6.46
C ASP A 36 -13.33 -2.24 -7.95
N PRO A 37 -13.31 -3.19 -8.91
CA PRO A 37 -13.35 -2.89 -10.34
C PRO A 37 -14.76 -2.49 -10.83
N GLY A 38 -15.80 -2.70 -10.03
CA GLY A 38 -17.18 -2.52 -10.41
C GLY A 38 -17.56 -3.33 -11.65
N GLU A 39 -18.26 -2.68 -12.59
CA GLU A 39 -18.69 -3.31 -13.84
C GLU A 39 -17.54 -3.73 -14.76
N TYR A 40 -16.32 -3.23 -14.55
CA TYR A 40 -15.16 -3.52 -15.38
C TYR A 40 -14.42 -4.82 -15.02
N ALA A 41 -14.92 -5.60 -14.04
CA ALA A 41 -14.33 -6.88 -13.63
C ALA A 41 -14.15 -7.87 -14.80
N TYR A 42 -14.95 -7.77 -15.86
CA TYR A 42 -14.81 -8.62 -17.06
C TYR A 42 -13.44 -8.49 -17.74
N LEU A 43 -12.73 -7.36 -17.53
CA LEU A 43 -11.38 -7.14 -18.08
C LEU A 43 -10.34 -8.09 -17.47
N TYR A 44 -10.66 -8.78 -16.38
CA TYR A 44 -9.71 -9.64 -15.65
C TYR A 44 -9.69 -11.10 -16.12
N ALA A 45 -10.68 -11.53 -16.91
CA ALA A 45 -10.92 -12.94 -17.23
C ALA A 45 -9.77 -13.66 -17.96
N TYR A 46 -8.91 -12.93 -18.67
CA TYR A 46 -7.85 -13.51 -19.52
C TYR A 46 -6.48 -12.85 -19.30
N LEU A 47 -6.25 -12.34 -18.09
CA LEU A 47 -4.95 -11.76 -17.73
C LEU A 47 -3.91 -12.84 -17.42
N PRO A 48 -2.61 -12.55 -17.56
CA PRO A 48 -1.55 -13.49 -17.20
C PRO A 48 -1.63 -13.96 -15.74
N ASP A 49 -1.45 -15.25 -15.49
CA ASP A 49 -1.49 -15.81 -14.13
C ASP A 49 -0.22 -15.49 -13.34
N SER A 50 0.94 -15.45 -14.00
CA SER A 50 2.21 -15.19 -13.33
C SER A 50 2.32 -13.74 -12.87
N LEU A 51 2.74 -13.52 -11.62
CA LEU A 51 2.97 -12.19 -11.05
C LEU A 51 3.92 -11.33 -11.90
N PRO A 52 5.08 -11.83 -12.40
CA PRO A 52 5.97 -11.03 -13.25
C PRO A 52 5.28 -10.53 -14.53
N GLU A 53 4.55 -11.42 -15.22
CA GLU A 53 3.86 -11.04 -16.45
C GLU A 53 2.69 -10.09 -16.19
N LEU A 54 1.99 -10.26 -15.08
CA LEU A 54 0.89 -9.40 -14.65
C LEU A 54 1.40 -8.00 -14.31
N CYS A 55 2.46 -7.86 -13.50
CA CYS A 55 3.07 -6.57 -13.18
C CYS A 55 3.56 -5.86 -14.45
N SER A 56 4.22 -6.60 -15.36
CA SER A 56 4.63 -6.06 -16.67
C SER A 56 3.43 -5.57 -17.49
N LEU A 57 2.30 -6.28 -17.45
CA LEU A 57 1.07 -5.84 -18.12
C LEU A 57 0.52 -4.56 -17.47
N ILE A 58 0.41 -4.50 -16.15
CA ILE A 58 -0.07 -3.33 -15.40
C ILE A 58 0.80 -2.11 -15.71
N LYS A 59 2.12 -2.25 -15.65
CA LYS A 59 3.07 -1.17 -15.97
C LYS A 59 2.87 -0.61 -17.38
N SER A 60 2.54 -1.46 -18.36
CA SER A 60 2.26 -1.01 -19.74
C SER A 60 0.98 -0.17 -19.90
N GLN A 61 0.15 -0.06 -18.86
CA GLN A 61 -1.06 0.77 -18.88
C GLN A 61 -0.81 2.23 -18.50
N PHE A 62 0.30 2.52 -17.81
CA PHE A 62 0.52 3.81 -17.17
C PHE A 62 1.83 4.47 -17.60
N ILE A 63 1.93 5.77 -17.31
CA ILE A 63 3.14 6.58 -17.39
C ILE A 63 3.30 7.26 -16.03
N HIS A 64 4.40 6.98 -15.33
CA HIS A 64 4.63 7.55 -14.00
C HIS A 64 4.86 9.08 -14.08
N PRO A 65 4.08 9.91 -13.36
CA PRO A 65 4.14 11.37 -13.48
C PRO A 65 5.52 11.96 -13.14
N TYR A 66 6.24 11.34 -12.22
CA TYR A 66 7.57 11.80 -11.78
C TYR A 66 8.73 11.06 -12.44
N GLY A 67 8.49 9.83 -12.92
CA GLY A 67 9.55 8.91 -13.36
C GLY A 67 9.69 8.84 -14.87
N GLU A 68 8.57 8.93 -15.59
CA GLU A 68 8.51 8.60 -17.01
C GLU A 68 7.92 9.74 -17.85
N LEU A 69 6.98 10.54 -17.30
CA LEU A 69 6.23 11.55 -18.06
C LEU A 69 7.12 12.51 -18.88
N ASN A 70 8.32 12.84 -18.39
CA ASN A 70 9.26 13.70 -19.11
C ASN A 70 9.62 13.16 -20.51
N GLU A 71 9.68 11.84 -20.66
CA GLU A 71 10.00 11.14 -21.91
C GLU A 71 8.80 11.09 -22.87
N TYR A 72 7.59 11.32 -22.37
CA TYR A 72 6.33 11.21 -23.12
C TYR A 72 5.62 12.55 -23.35
N ARG A 73 6.28 13.69 -23.07
CA ARG A 73 5.65 15.02 -23.14
C ARG A 73 5.15 15.42 -24.53
N GLU A 74 5.69 14.82 -25.58
CA GLU A 74 5.26 15.07 -26.96
C GLU A 74 4.00 14.29 -27.32
N GLN A 75 3.78 13.14 -26.68
CA GLN A 75 2.64 12.25 -26.91
C GLN A 75 1.47 12.55 -25.96
N ILE A 76 1.74 13.15 -24.79
CA ILE A 76 0.76 13.40 -23.74
C ILE A 76 0.45 14.89 -23.59
N PRO A 77 -0.78 15.35 -23.91
CA PRO A 77 -1.23 16.71 -23.65
C PRO A 77 -1.07 17.14 -22.19
N LYS A 78 -0.75 18.41 -21.95
CA LYS A 78 -0.41 18.94 -20.60
C LYS A 78 -1.54 18.77 -19.58
N GLU A 79 -2.77 18.92 -20.03
CA GLU A 79 -4.00 18.74 -19.27
C GLU A 79 -4.14 17.32 -18.67
N ARG A 80 -3.39 16.33 -19.19
CA ARG A 80 -3.38 14.96 -18.68
C ARG A 80 -2.25 14.67 -17.69
N TRP A 81 -1.34 15.61 -17.46
CA TRP A 81 -0.14 15.36 -16.64
C TRP A 81 -0.45 15.09 -15.15
N ASN A 82 -1.64 15.50 -14.68
CA ASN A 82 -2.10 15.30 -13.30
C ASN A 82 -3.29 14.33 -13.22
N GLU A 83 -3.39 13.36 -14.14
CA GLU A 83 -4.49 12.38 -14.18
C GLU A 83 -4.62 11.54 -12.90
N MET A 84 -3.55 11.41 -12.11
CA MET A 84 -3.59 10.63 -10.87
C MET A 84 -4.68 11.08 -9.86
N PHE A 85 -5.07 12.35 -9.87
CA PHE A 85 -6.16 12.85 -9.02
C PHE A 85 -7.55 12.63 -9.61
N ARG A 86 -7.63 12.40 -10.93
CA ARG A 86 -8.88 12.10 -11.64
C ARG A 86 -9.30 10.64 -11.49
N TYR A 87 -8.33 9.75 -11.28
CA TYR A 87 -8.55 8.30 -11.22
C TYR A 87 -8.10 7.70 -9.87
N PRO A 88 -8.82 8.00 -8.77
CA PRO A 88 -8.41 7.58 -7.42
C PRO A 88 -8.66 6.09 -7.13
N CYS A 89 -9.58 5.43 -7.83
CA CYS A 89 -9.97 4.03 -7.57
C CYS A 89 -9.93 3.17 -8.84
N VAL A 90 -9.83 1.86 -8.67
CA VAL A 90 -9.71 0.89 -9.79
C VAL A 90 -10.85 1.01 -10.79
N LYS A 91 -12.11 1.15 -10.34
CA LYS A 91 -13.24 1.40 -11.26
C LYS A 91 -12.97 2.58 -12.20
N SER A 92 -12.55 3.72 -11.66
CA SER A 92 -12.25 4.91 -12.46
C SER A 92 -11.02 4.73 -13.37
N ILE A 93 -10.00 4.00 -12.91
CA ILE A 93 -8.81 3.67 -13.71
C ILE A 93 -9.21 2.84 -14.93
N LEU A 94 -10.02 1.80 -14.74
CA LEU A 94 -10.47 0.91 -15.82
C LEU A 94 -11.38 1.65 -16.82
N GLU A 95 -12.29 2.50 -16.32
CA GLU A 95 -13.10 3.40 -17.15
C GLU A 95 -12.21 4.31 -18.02
N GLY A 96 -11.21 4.97 -17.41
CA GLY A 96 -10.25 5.81 -18.11
C GLY A 96 -9.49 5.04 -19.19
N LEU A 97 -8.93 3.88 -18.85
CA LEU A 97 -8.18 3.04 -19.81
C LEU A 97 -9.05 2.62 -21.01
N VAL A 98 -10.29 2.19 -20.77
CA VAL A 98 -11.23 1.79 -21.83
C VAL A 98 -11.63 2.98 -22.70
N SER A 99 -11.77 4.18 -22.13
CA SER A 99 -12.13 5.39 -22.87
C SER A 99 -11.06 5.81 -23.90
N TYR A 100 -9.78 5.55 -23.62
CA TYR A 100 -8.68 5.83 -24.54
C TYR A 100 -8.41 4.67 -25.50
N ASP A 101 -8.49 3.42 -25.01
CA ASP A 101 -8.37 2.22 -25.84
C ASP A 101 -9.28 1.11 -25.28
N SER A 102 -10.31 0.79 -26.07
CA SER A 102 -11.33 -0.21 -25.75
C SER A 102 -10.83 -1.66 -25.74
N SER A 103 -9.55 -1.90 -26.09
CA SER A 103 -8.91 -3.22 -26.03
C SER A 103 -8.68 -3.74 -24.60
N GLY A 104 -9.04 -2.95 -23.56
CA GLY A 104 -8.88 -3.33 -22.17
C GLY A 104 -7.43 -3.22 -21.68
N LEU A 105 -7.00 -4.15 -20.82
CA LEU A 105 -5.62 -4.22 -20.34
C LEU A 105 -4.76 -4.95 -21.40
N THR A 106 -3.86 -4.22 -22.06
CA THR A 106 -3.07 -4.78 -23.18
C THR A 106 -1.61 -4.35 -23.13
N ARG A 107 -0.70 -5.28 -23.47
CA ARG A 107 0.75 -5.01 -23.57
C ARG A 107 1.11 -4.02 -24.67
N LYS A 108 0.24 -3.91 -25.69
CA LYS A 108 0.48 -3.08 -26.88
C LYS A 108 -0.18 -1.70 -26.78
N ARG A 109 -0.59 -1.27 -25.57
CA ARG A 109 -1.19 0.05 -25.37
C ARG A 109 -0.18 1.14 -25.78
N LYS A 110 -0.58 1.97 -26.72
CA LYS A 110 0.25 3.07 -27.22
C LYS A 110 0.46 4.11 -26.13
N PRO A 111 1.60 4.81 -26.11
CA PRO A 111 1.87 5.82 -25.09
C PRO A 111 0.74 6.85 -24.94
N GLU A 112 0.20 7.38 -26.04
CA GLU A 112 -0.89 8.36 -26.04
C GLU A 112 -2.20 7.84 -25.40
N ASP A 113 -2.39 6.52 -25.33
CA ASP A 113 -3.57 5.88 -24.76
C ASP A 113 -3.35 5.40 -23.31
N ARG A 114 -2.13 5.56 -22.75
CA ARG A 114 -1.83 5.26 -21.34
C ARG A 114 -2.30 6.38 -20.43
N LEU A 115 -2.66 6.05 -19.19
CA LEU A 115 -2.99 7.05 -18.16
C LEU A 115 -1.73 7.52 -17.43
N VAL A 116 -1.67 8.79 -17.05
CA VAL A 116 -0.55 9.34 -16.26
C VAL A 116 -0.82 9.12 -14.76
N LEU A 117 -0.44 7.94 -14.26
CA LEU A 117 -0.72 7.47 -12.90
C LEU A 117 0.54 7.00 -12.17
N GLY A 118 0.50 6.98 -10.84
CA GLY A 118 1.64 6.68 -9.97
C GLY A 118 1.70 5.25 -9.44
N CYS A 119 2.66 5.01 -8.54
CA CYS A 119 2.84 3.71 -7.88
C CYS A 119 1.60 3.23 -7.11
N GLN A 120 0.84 4.14 -6.49
CA GLN A 120 -0.40 3.77 -5.80
C GLN A 120 -1.43 3.15 -6.75
N GLN A 121 -1.64 3.72 -7.93
CA GLN A 121 -2.59 3.19 -8.91
C GLN A 121 -2.16 1.83 -9.47
N ASN A 122 -0.85 1.62 -9.62
CA ASN A 122 -0.31 0.29 -9.95
C ASN A 122 -0.63 -0.73 -8.84
N ALA A 123 -0.41 -0.35 -7.57
CA ALA A 123 -0.65 -1.22 -6.41
C ALA A 123 -2.12 -1.60 -6.24
N ILE A 124 -3.05 -0.62 -6.27
CA ILE A 124 -4.48 -0.92 -6.12
C ILE A 124 -5.02 -1.76 -7.30
N LEU A 125 -4.50 -1.57 -8.51
CA LEU A 125 -4.89 -2.38 -9.68
C LEU A 125 -4.39 -3.82 -9.54
N LEU A 126 -3.14 -4.02 -9.09
CA LEU A 126 -2.63 -5.36 -8.80
C LEU A 126 -3.47 -6.04 -7.72
N ALA A 127 -3.71 -5.37 -6.60
CA ALA A 127 -4.51 -5.89 -5.50
C ALA A 127 -5.92 -6.28 -5.98
N SER A 128 -6.56 -5.45 -6.82
CA SER A 128 -7.87 -5.76 -7.40
C SER A 128 -7.87 -7.04 -8.23
N ILE A 129 -6.90 -7.20 -9.14
CA ILE A 129 -6.81 -8.39 -10.00
C ILE A 129 -6.54 -9.65 -9.16
N LEU A 130 -5.72 -9.56 -8.12
CA LEU A 130 -5.45 -10.68 -7.23
C LEU A 130 -6.68 -11.06 -6.38
N LYS A 131 -7.40 -10.08 -5.85
CA LYS A 131 -8.66 -10.28 -5.13
C LYS A 131 -9.74 -10.91 -6.02
N TYR A 132 -9.80 -10.55 -7.31
CA TYR A 132 -10.66 -11.22 -8.30
C TYR A 132 -10.37 -12.72 -8.42
N ARG A 133 -9.10 -13.11 -8.25
CA ARG A 133 -8.64 -14.51 -8.26
C ARG A 133 -8.75 -15.19 -6.89
N GLY A 134 -9.25 -14.50 -5.86
CA GLY A 134 -9.28 -15.01 -4.49
C GLY A 134 -7.90 -15.04 -3.81
N ILE A 135 -6.90 -14.33 -4.35
CA ILE A 135 -5.57 -14.25 -3.73
C ILE A 135 -5.58 -13.07 -2.74
N PRO A 136 -5.33 -13.30 -1.44
CA PRO A 136 -5.22 -12.21 -0.47
C PRO A 136 -4.09 -11.24 -0.87
N ALA A 137 -4.42 -9.95 -0.94
CA ALA A 137 -3.48 -8.90 -1.29
C ALA A 137 -3.81 -7.62 -0.52
N ARG A 138 -2.78 -6.96 0.02
CA ARG A 138 -2.92 -5.68 0.71
C ARG A 138 -1.91 -4.67 0.22
N VAL A 139 -2.34 -3.41 0.14
CA VAL A 139 -1.49 -2.30 -0.27
C VAL A 139 -0.71 -1.80 0.94
N ARG A 140 0.58 -1.53 0.74
CA ARG A 140 1.47 -0.98 1.76
C ARG A 140 2.08 0.33 1.30
N CYS A 141 2.12 1.29 2.19
CA CYS A 141 2.71 2.62 1.99
C CYS A 141 3.96 2.78 2.86
N GLY A 142 5.08 3.09 2.24
CA GLY A 142 6.35 3.24 2.94
C GLY A 142 7.38 3.93 2.05
N HIS A 143 8.62 3.46 2.14
CA HIS A 143 9.73 3.98 1.35
C HIS A 143 10.55 2.86 0.73
N VAL A 144 11.20 3.14 -0.41
CA VAL A 144 12.04 2.17 -1.12
C VAL A 144 13.45 2.69 -1.33
N THR A 145 14.41 1.79 -1.24
CA THR A 145 15.85 2.10 -1.33
C THR A 145 16.45 1.91 -2.72
N TYR A 146 15.63 1.50 -3.70
CA TYR A 146 16.11 1.08 -5.03
C TYR A 146 15.77 2.02 -6.18
N LEU A 147 15.07 3.13 -5.92
CA LEU A 147 14.72 4.11 -6.96
C LEU A 147 15.76 5.22 -7.08
N ILE A 148 16.29 5.70 -5.95
CA ILE A 148 17.29 6.76 -5.89
C ILE A 148 18.42 6.30 -4.98
N PRO A 149 19.68 6.29 -5.43
CA PRO A 149 20.82 5.96 -4.57
C PRO A 149 20.87 6.85 -3.33
N ASP A 150 21.18 6.23 -2.18
CA ASP A 150 21.32 6.89 -0.87
C ASP A 150 20.07 7.66 -0.41
N PHE A 151 18.89 7.29 -0.92
CA PHE A 151 17.62 7.94 -0.58
C PHE A 151 16.44 6.97 -0.53
N HIS A 152 15.64 7.09 0.52
CA HIS A 152 14.47 6.27 0.80
C HIS A 152 13.24 6.96 0.18
N THR A 153 12.88 6.55 -1.02
CA THR A 153 11.85 7.23 -1.82
C THR A 153 10.46 6.79 -1.39
N SER A 154 9.57 7.74 -1.10
CA SER A 154 8.15 7.48 -0.81
C SER A 154 7.52 6.63 -1.91
N HIS A 155 6.94 5.49 -1.52
CA HIS A 155 6.40 4.52 -2.47
C HIS A 155 5.18 3.78 -1.94
N THR A 156 4.53 3.04 -2.84
CA THR A 156 3.39 2.17 -2.54
C THR A 156 3.55 0.85 -3.27
N ILE A 157 3.43 -0.27 -2.55
CA ILE A 157 3.59 -1.63 -3.07
C ILE A 157 2.42 -2.52 -2.63
N CYS A 158 2.46 -3.80 -2.98
CA CYS A 158 1.58 -4.81 -2.43
C CYS A 158 2.36 -5.84 -1.60
N GLU A 159 1.77 -6.27 -0.49
CA GLU A 159 2.01 -7.61 0.05
C GLU A 159 1.00 -8.56 -0.60
N VAL A 160 1.50 -9.65 -1.18
CA VAL A 160 0.71 -10.69 -1.85
C VAL A 160 0.92 -12.02 -1.13
N TRP A 161 -0.17 -12.71 -0.80
CA TRP A 161 -0.08 -13.99 -0.11
C TRP A 161 0.43 -15.09 -1.05
N ASN A 162 1.48 -15.79 -0.62
CA ASN A 162 1.97 -17.01 -1.22
C ASN A 162 1.44 -18.19 -0.42
N GLU A 163 0.46 -18.91 -0.98
CA GLU A 163 -0.16 -20.07 -0.34
C GLU A 163 0.81 -21.25 -0.20
N ASP A 164 1.69 -21.47 -1.18
CA ASP A 164 2.65 -22.59 -1.17
C ASP A 164 3.68 -22.43 -0.03
N GLU A 165 4.07 -21.20 0.28
CA GLU A 165 5.06 -20.87 1.30
C GLU A 165 4.45 -20.34 2.61
N ASN A 166 3.13 -20.21 2.67
CA ASN A 166 2.38 -19.70 3.83
C ASN A 166 2.94 -18.37 4.37
N ARG A 167 3.25 -17.42 3.45
CA ARG A 167 3.82 -16.11 3.81
C ARG A 167 3.42 -15.01 2.83
N TRP A 168 3.61 -13.77 3.26
CA TRP A 168 3.49 -12.59 2.41
C TRP A 168 4.77 -12.38 1.58
N MET A 169 4.59 -12.04 0.30
CA MET A 169 5.65 -11.61 -0.62
C MET A 169 5.50 -10.12 -0.90
N LEU A 170 6.62 -9.40 -1.03
CA LEU A 170 6.61 -7.99 -1.46
C LEU A 170 6.62 -7.90 -2.99
N VAL A 171 5.65 -7.19 -3.55
CA VAL A 171 5.49 -7.01 -4.99
C VAL A 171 5.30 -5.53 -5.29
N ASP A 172 6.16 -5.00 -6.15
CA ASP A 172 6.03 -3.63 -6.66
C ASP A 172 5.57 -3.68 -8.12
N PRO A 173 4.28 -3.47 -8.43
CA PRO A 173 3.77 -3.52 -9.80
C PRO A 173 4.21 -2.34 -10.67
N SER A 174 4.76 -1.28 -10.09
CA SER A 174 5.32 -0.16 -10.86
C SER A 174 6.74 -0.45 -11.36
N THR A 175 7.37 -1.49 -10.84
CA THR A 175 8.69 -1.97 -11.25
C THR A 175 8.65 -3.47 -11.57
N ASP A 176 9.80 -4.06 -11.93
CA ASP A 176 9.89 -5.50 -12.23
C ASP A 176 10.28 -6.32 -10.98
N LYS A 177 9.93 -5.83 -9.77
CA LYS A 177 10.31 -6.48 -8.50
C LYS A 177 9.19 -7.35 -7.95
N ILE A 178 9.46 -8.65 -7.94
CA ILE A 178 8.58 -9.69 -7.38
C ILE A 178 9.33 -10.39 -6.25
N ASP A 179 8.67 -10.54 -5.10
CA ASP A 179 9.17 -11.19 -3.89
C ASP A 179 10.59 -10.73 -3.50
N PHE A 180 10.76 -9.41 -3.41
CA PHE A 180 12.03 -8.81 -3.11
C PHE A 180 12.27 -8.72 -1.59
N SER A 181 13.54 -8.64 -1.18
CA SER A 181 13.92 -8.54 0.24
C SER A 181 13.22 -7.41 0.96
N HIS A 182 12.76 -7.65 2.18
CA HIS A 182 12.17 -6.64 3.07
C HIS A 182 13.13 -5.50 3.38
N GLU A 183 14.45 -5.72 3.29
CA GLU A 183 15.47 -4.67 3.43
C GLU A 183 15.41 -3.58 2.34
N LYS A 184 14.64 -3.81 1.28
CA LYS A 184 14.47 -2.87 0.16
C LYS A 184 13.21 -2.02 0.28
N PHE A 185 12.39 -2.25 1.31
CA PHE A 185 11.19 -1.50 1.60
C PHE A 185 11.11 -1.18 3.09
N ASP A 186 11.22 0.11 3.41
CA ASP A 186 11.05 0.59 4.77
C ASP A 186 9.54 0.70 5.04
N PHE A 187 9.03 -0.23 5.84
CA PHE A 187 7.67 -0.14 6.33
C PHE A 187 7.51 1.11 7.19
N SER A 188 6.35 1.77 7.10
CA SER A 188 6.12 3.04 7.81
C SER A 188 6.29 2.91 9.32
N TYR A 189 5.86 1.78 9.90
CA TYR A 189 5.95 1.52 11.34
C TYR A 189 7.41 1.38 11.80
N ASP A 190 8.24 0.67 11.03
CA ASP A 190 9.66 0.49 11.35
C ASP A 190 10.43 1.80 11.18
N ALA A 191 10.18 2.54 10.09
CA ALA A 191 10.80 3.84 9.86
C ALA A 191 10.47 4.84 10.99
N TRP A 192 9.23 4.84 11.48
CA TRP A 192 8.83 5.67 12.63
C TRP A 192 9.62 5.32 13.90
N LEU A 193 9.67 4.04 14.26
CA LEU A 193 10.36 3.58 15.47
C LEU A 193 11.88 3.80 15.38
N GLN A 194 12.50 3.51 14.24
CA GLN A 194 13.91 3.77 14.01
C GLN A 194 14.25 5.27 14.08
N MET A 195 13.38 6.13 13.56
CA MET A 195 13.55 7.59 13.67
C MET A 195 13.50 8.03 15.14
N GLN A 196 12.54 7.52 15.93
CA GLN A 196 12.44 7.82 17.36
C GLN A 196 13.69 7.40 18.14
N ASN A 197 14.31 6.29 17.75
CA ASN A 197 15.53 5.78 18.37
C ASN A 197 16.82 6.47 17.87
N GLY A 198 16.73 7.35 16.86
CA GLY A 198 17.89 8.00 16.25
C GLY A 198 18.74 7.05 15.39
N GLU A 199 18.15 5.96 14.91
CA GLU A 199 18.82 4.93 14.10
C GLU A 199 18.90 5.30 12.61
N ILE A 200 18.02 6.20 12.15
CA ILE A 200 17.98 6.70 10.76
C ILE A 200 18.02 8.23 10.71
N ASP A 201 18.52 8.78 9.61
CA ASP A 201 18.38 10.21 9.30
C ASP A 201 17.07 10.45 8.53
N PRO A 202 16.06 11.11 9.13
CA PRO A 202 14.79 11.34 8.46
C PRO A 202 14.93 12.17 7.16
N ASN A 203 15.98 12.98 7.02
CA ASN A 203 16.21 13.78 5.81
C ASN A 203 16.49 12.94 4.56
N GLN A 204 16.80 11.65 4.72
CA GLN A 204 16.98 10.70 3.63
C GLN A 204 15.65 10.08 3.15
N TYR A 205 14.52 10.45 3.74
CA TYR A 205 13.20 9.87 3.44
C TYR A 205 12.28 10.86 2.71
N GLY A 206 11.55 10.39 1.71
CA GLY A 206 10.34 11.05 1.19
C GLY A 206 10.27 11.24 -0.32
N ILE A 207 9.69 12.35 -0.78
CA ILE A 207 9.68 12.75 -2.20
C ILE A 207 10.74 13.84 -2.38
N PRO A 208 11.80 13.61 -3.17
CA PRO A 208 12.90 14.55 -3.31
C PRO A 208 12.40 15.98 -3.57
N ARG A 209 12.89 16.93 -2.77
CA ARG A 209 12.64 18.39 -2.87
C ARG A 209 11.19 18.86 -2.60
N ARG A 210 10.29 17.99 -2.14
CA ARG A 210 8.90 18.38 -1.85
C ARG A 210 8.47 18.05 -0.43
N TYR A 211 8.44 16.76 -0.11
CA TYR A 211 7.92 16.23 1.15
C TYR A 211 8.92 15.19 1.67
N SER A 212 10.00 15.70 2.26
CA SER A 212 11.10 14.90 2.81
C SER A 212 11.22 15.14 4.31
N GLY A 213 11.95 14.28 5.02
CA GLY A 213 12.16 14.46 6.45
C GLY A 213 11.08 13.82 7.32
N PHE A 214 10.96 14.35 8.53
CA PHE A 214 10.03 13.91 9.58
C PHE A 214 8.60 13.76 9.07
N VAL A 215 8.08 14.77 8.37
CA VAL A 215 6.72 14.79 7.80
C VAL A 215 6.46 13.65 6.81
N SER A 216 7.49 13.18 6.10
CA SER A 216 7.33 12.05 5.20
C SER A 216 7.10 10.75 5.95
N ILE A 217 7.77 10.54 7.09
CA ILE A 217 7.63 9.33 7.90
C ILE A 217 6.28 9.36 8.62
N VAL A 218 5.94 10.49 9.26
CA VAL A 218 4.64 10.69 9.93
C VAL A 218 3.46 10.51 8.97
N GLY A 219 3.53 11.11 7.78
CA GLY A 219 2.48 10.98 6.77
C GLY A 219 2.28 9.53 6.31
N LYS A 220 3.36 8.74 6.25
CA LYS A 220 3.31 7.33 5.84
C LYS A 220 2.67 6.42 6.88
N VAL A 221 2.89 6.61 8.18
CA VAL A 221 2.28 5.76 9.22
C VAL A 221 0.75 5.80 9.12
N ASN A 222 0.17 7.00 9.06
CA ASN A 222 -1.29 7.16 8.96
C ASN A 222 -1.87 6.58 7.66
N THR A 223 -1.17 6.78 6.54
CA THR A 223 -1.61 6.30 5.22
C THR A 223 -1.49 4.77 5.11
N ASP A 224 -0.41 4.18 5.63
CA ASP A 224 -0.22 2.73 5.66
C ASP A 224 -1.21 2.07 6.61
N LEU A 225 -1.48 2.66 7.78
CA LEU A 225 -2.52 2.20 8.70
C LEU A 225 -3.88 2.12 8.00
N ALA A 226 -4.31 3.20 7.33
CA ALA A 226 -5.57 3.21 6.61
C ALA A 226 -5.62 2.13 5.52
N SER A 227 -4.51 1.92 4.79
CA SER A 227 -4.39 0.89 3.75
C SER A 227 -4.45 -0.52 4.34
N VAL A 228 -3.76 -0.78 5.45
CA VAL A 228 -3.80 -2.04 6.21
C VAL A 228 -5.20 -2.34 6.72
N LEU A 229 -5.98 -1.31 7.07
CA LEU A 229 -7.38 -1.41 7.48
C LEU A 229 -8.37 -1.45 6.30
N GLY A 230 -7.88 -1.51 5.06
CA GLY A 230 -8.68 -1.72 3.86
C GLY A 230 -9.22 -0.45 3.21
N THR A 231 -8.56 0.70 3.42
CA THR A 231 -8.93 1.97 2.80
C THR A 231 -7.70 2.69 2.22
N GLU A 232 -7.46 2.49 0.92
CA GLU A 232 -6.30 3.00 0.19
C GLU A 232 -6.51 4.43 -0.31
N TYR A 233 -6.63 5.39 0.61
CA TYR A 233 -6.88 6.80 0.28
C TYR A 233 -5.87 7.37 -0.73
N PRO A 234 -6.31 8.25 -1.66
CA PRO A 234 -5.43 8.86 -2.66
C PRO A 234 -4.26 9.61 -2.03
N ILE A 235 -3.09 9.61 -2.69
CA ILE A 235 -1.86 10.20 -2.14
C ILE A 235 -1.92 11.68 -1.77
N ASN A 236 -2.90 12.44 -2.28
CA ASN A 236 -3.11 13.83 -1.90
C ASN A 236 -3.92 13.99 -0.61
N GLN A 237 -4.46 12.91 -0.06
CA GLN A 237 -5.21 12.93 1.19
C GLN A 237 -4.31 12.56 2.35
N TYR A 238 -4.56 13.17 3.51
CA TYR A 238 -3.74 12.98 4.70
C TYR A 238 -4.54 13.14 6.00
N ALA A 239 -3.92 12.73 7.11
CA ALA A 239 -4.49 12.83 8.44
C ALA A 239 -4.24 14.23 9.06
N PRO A 240 -5.16 14.80 9.86
CA PRO A 240 -4.95 16.07 10.56
C PRO A 240 -3.64 16.14 11.37
N MET A 241 -3.14 15.03 11.88
CA MET A 241 -1.85 14.96 12.58
C MET A 241 -0.67 15.43 11.70
N LEU A 242 -0.70 15.16 10.39
CA LEU A 242 0.30 15.66 9.47
C LEU A 242 0.16 17.18 9.25
N GLU A 243 -1.07 17.69 9.21
CA GLU A 243 -1.33 19.15 9.19
C GLU A 243 -0.71 19.83 10.40
N TYR A 244 -0.93 19.26 11.58
CA TYR A 244 -0.34 19.75 12.82
C TYR A 244 1.19 19.79 12.73
N ALA A 245 1.84 18.75 12.22
CA ALA A 245 3.28 18.73 12.05
C ALA A 245 3.78 19.86 11.13
N PHE A 246 3.09 20.12 10.01
CA PHE A 246 3.42 21.24 9.12
C PHE A 246 3.26 22.60 9.80
N GLU A 247 2.25 22.77 10.65
CA GLU A 247 1.97 24.03 11.34
C GLU A 247 2.87 24.28 12.56
N ASN A 248 3.60 23.27 13.03
CA ASN A 248 4.38 23.31 14.27
C ASN A 248 5.84 22.91 14.05
N ASP A 249 6.45 23.37 12.95
CA ASP A 249 7.88 23.20 12.64
C ASP A 249 8.36 21.73 12.72
N ASP A 250 7.60 20.82 12.10
CA ASP A 250 7.86 19.37 12.08
C ASP A 250 7.87 18.73 13.48
N GLN A 251 7.03 19.23 14.41
CA GLN A 251 6.87 18.68 15.75
C GLN A 251 5.48 18.07 15.97
N LEU A 252 5.42 17.12 16.91
CA LEU A 252 4.21 16.46 17.37
C LEU A 252 4.08 16.60 18.88
N THR A 253 2.85 16.54 19.39
CA THR A 253 2.61 16.46 20.84
C THR A 253 3.06 15.11 21.39
N ALA A 254 3.24 15.02 22.71
CA ALA A 254 3.55 13.73 23.35
C ALA A 254 2.47 12.67 23.08
N GLU A 255 1.20 13.06 23.04
CA GLU A 255 0.06 12.18 22.74
C GLU A 255 0.07 11.68 21.30
N HIS A 256 0.42 12.53 20.33
CA HIS A 256 0.62 12.10 18.94
C HIS A 256 1.74 11.07 18.84
N ILE A 257 2.87 11.30 19.51
CA ILE A 257 4.02 10.37 19.51
C ILE A 257 3.63 9.03 20.13
N GLU A 258 2.94 9.04 21.28
CA GLU A 258 2.45 7.81 21.93
C GLU A 258 1.47 7.04 21.04
N THR A 259 0.55 7.75 20.39
CA THR A 259 -0.38 7.15 19.42
C THR A 259 0.34 6.47 18.27
N LEU A 260 1.31 7.15 17.63
CA LEU A 260 2.08 6.59 16.53
C LEU A 260 2.98 5.43 16.97
N ASN A 261 3.55 5.47 18.18
CA ASN A 261 4.28 4.35 18.76
C ASN A 261 3.38 3.12 18.92
N ASN A 262 2.20 3.29 19.53
CA ASN A 262 1.26 2.19 19.74
C ASN A 262 0.80 1.56 18.41
N ILE A 263 0.46 2.38 17.42
CA ILE A 263 0.12 1.90 16.08
C ILE A 263 1.29 1.15 15.45
N SER A 264 2.49 1.71 15.55
CA SER A 264 3.68 1.13 14.90
C SER A 264 4.08 -0.21 15.51
N GLU A 265 3.98 -0.36 16.83
CA GLU A 265 4.18 -1.64 17.51
C GLU A 265 3.17 -2.69 17.07
N LEU A 266 1.88 -2.32 16.94
CA LEU A 266 0.84 -3.23 16.46
C LEU A 266 1.01 -3.59 14.98
N MET A 267 1.53 -2.70 14.15
CA MET A 267 1.73 -2.95 12.71
C MET A 267 2.89 -3.91 12.39
N LYS A 268 3.74 -4.26 13.38
CA LYS A 268 4.80 -5.29 13.22
C LYS A 268 4.23 -6.68 12.91
N SER A 269 3.04 -6.98 13.39
CA SER A 269 2.30 -8.22 13.10
C SER A 269 0.85 -7.88 12.81
N LEU A 270 0.33 -8.29 11.66
CA LEU A 270 -1.04 -8.01 11.24
C LEU A 270 -1.92 -9.25 11.40
N ASP A 271 -1.87 -9.85 12.59
CA ASP A 271 -2.82 -10.86 13.05
C ASP A 271 -4.20 -10.25 13.39
N ALA A 272 -5.18 -11.11 13.66
CA ALA A 272 -6.57 -10.70 13.89
C ALA A 272 -6.73 -9.79 15.12
N ASP A 273 -5.96 -10.01 16.18
CA ASP A 273 -6.01 -9.21 17.41
C ASP A 273 -5.44 -7.81 17.18
N ASN A 274 -4.25 -7.73 16.57
CA ASN A 274 -3.63 -6.45 16.24
C ASN A 274 -4.47 -5.64 15.25
N ILE A 275 -5.04 -6.27 14.21
CA ILE A 275 -5.96 -5.59 13.29
C ILE A 275 -7.18 -5.03 14.04
N SER A 276 -7.73 -5.79 15.00
CA SER A 276 -8.89 -5.33 15.77
C SER A 276 -8.56 -4.12 16.65
N LYS A 277 -7.40 -4.13 17.33
CA LYS A 277 -6.90 -2.99 18.11
C LYS A 277 -6.61 -1.77 17.25
N LEU A 278 -5.99 -1.98 16.08
CA LEU A 278 -5.72 -0.92 15.12
C LEU A 278 -7.02 -0.26 14.63
N ARG A 279 -8.08 -1.04 14.38
CA ARG A 279 -9.40 -0.50 14.03
C ARG A 279 -10.00 0.35 15.15
N GLU A 280 -9.89 -0.12 16.40
CA GLU A 280 -10.37 0.63 17.56
C GLU A 280 -9.67 1.99 17.64
N ILE A 281 -8.33 2.00 17.65
CA ILE A 281 -7.51 3.21 17.68
C ILE A 281 -7.89 4.14 16.51
N TYR A 282 -7.93 3.62 15.28
CA TYR A 282 -8.29 4.43 14.10
C TYR A 282 -9.69 5.06 14.24
N SER A 283 -10.67 4.32 14.76
CA SER A 283 -12.04 4.81 14.91
C SER A 283 -12.20 5.85 16.04
N SER A 284 -11.39 5.76 17.09
CA SER A 284 -11.47 6.64 18.27
C SER A 284 -10.57 7.87 18.21
N THR A 285 -9.65 7.95 17.26
CA THR A 285 -8.64 9.02 17.18
C THR A 285 -8.77 9.80 15.86
N PRO A 286 -9.54 10.91 15.84
CA PRO A 286 -9.76 11.70 14.62
C PRO A 286 -8.48 12.23 13.96
N GLU A 287 -7.42 12.47 14.73
CA GLU A 287 -6.16 13.07 14.29
C GLU A 287 -5.40 12.19 13.29
N ILE A 288 -5.61 10.86 13.34
CA ILE A 288 -4.97 9.89 12.43
C ILE A 288 -5.88 9.46 11.27
N GLN A 289 -7.15 9.88 11.28
CA GLN A 289 -8.10 9.57 10.20
C GLN A 289 -7.84 10.43 8.98
N ILE A 290 -7.77 9.80 7.80
CA ILE A 290 -7.54 10.51 6.54
C ILE A 290 -8.78 11.33 6.16
N THR A 291 -8.72 12.64 6.39
CA THR A 291 -9.85 13.57 6.23
C THR A 291 -9.46 14.89 5.58
N LYS A 292 -8.16 15.14 5.39
CA LYS A 292 -7.62 16.33 4.74
C LYS A 292 -7.17 16.02 3.32
N SER A 293 -6.96 17.06 2.52
CA SER A 293 -6.46 16.93 1.14
C SER A 293 -5.61 18.13 0.78
N PHE A 294 -4.50 17.90 0.08
CA PHE A 294 -3.72 18.97 -0.54
C PHE A 294 -4.54 19.57 -1.70
N GLU A 295 -4.50 20.90 -1.82
CA GLU A 295 -5.11 21.64 -2.93
C GLU A 295 -4.44 21.37 -4.28
#